data_AF-A0A7Z7NPH3-F1
#
_entry.id   AF-A0A7Z7NPH3-F1
#
_cell.length_a   1.000
_cell.length_b   1.000
_cell.length_c   1.000
_cell.angle_alpha   90.00
_cell.angle_beta   90.00
_cell.angle_gamma   90.00
#
_symmetry.space_group_name_H-M   'P 1'
#
loop_
_entity.id
_entity.type
_entity.pdbx_description
1 polymer ?
#
loop_
_entity_poly.entity_id
_entity_poly.type
_entity_poly.pdbx_seq_one_letter_code
_entity_poly.pdbx_strand_id
1 'polypeptide(L)'
;MIPATPSVSLTRSEFAAVRAYVQGMPAAMVVPRYLADDTDDDDAGVESALRILLALRDRMVQLAHLHGRADLADLLLAGPGRSNRGMDRRVDALGELERLGTAAPQHQHSVELWFAPALARRLRNAGIVTLKSLLDLANRRGTAWWRTVPRIGALAGTAINRWLGEHRTVFKDADGAPLLQAHVGNRAPLQPAALSPGLRQPLPLEWLTEAPTGGTGGACPYSLGVTVVRAWLRDAAAGQGSTFAAYRKEAERLLLWAALERNKGLLQLDLDDRQAYLAFLASPEPASRWCGPRAPRHQAAWRPLTGALSPASQRHSLRVLAALFRWMHDNGYPCAARWPAPTGAERAMTPATAALPVRAPLPDDSLAAFLSWLAAQAEVSDGQRYRAAHAAILLLRERGLRLDQLSSATLRSLASTGAIDGSTIESATPQRGVVGTRPGDTLAPATQSALARHWQDRQLQWDGPGMEDACLIGPATAPPTGRARRKRAAQPLAGYSVRGLHALLAATLERYRKRCDPAFAARSPRDLMA
;
A
#
# COMPACT_ATOMS: atom_id res chain seq x y z
N MET A 1 11.16 -14.78 22.37
CA MET A 1 9.89 -14.70 23.13
C MET A 1 9.48 -13.24 23.22
N ILE A 2 8.21 -12.93 22.94
CA ILE A 2 7.68 -11.56 23.04
C ILE A 2 7.45 -11.28 24.53
N PRO A 3 7.90 -10.15 25.11
CA PRO A 3 7.27 -9.68 26.32
C PRO A 3 5.84 -9.33 25.92
N ALA A 4 4.88 -10.08 26.46
CA ALA A 4 3.46 -9.89 26.24
C ALA A 4 3.13 -8.39 26.17
N THR A 5 2.20 -8.01 25.29
CA THR A 5 1.42 -6.78 25.51
C THR A 5 1.18 -6.68 27.02
N PRO A 6 1.56 -5.58 27.72
CA PRO A 6 1.18 -5.47 29.10
C PRO A 6 -0.35 -5.45 29.08
N SER A 7 -0.95 -6.61 29.27
CA SER A 7 -2.33 -6.69 29.65
C SER A 7 -2.33 -5.93 30.97
N VAL A 8 -3.19 -4.92 31.06
CA VAL A 8 -3.46 -4.27 32.36
C VAL A 8 -4.28 -5.23 33.25
N SER A 9 -4.32 -6.54 32.91
CA SER A 9 -4.83 -7.60 33.74
C SER A 9 -3.83 -7.83 34.87
N LEU A 10 -4.12 -7.20 36.01
CA LEU A 10 -3.43 -7.48 37.25
C LEU A 10 -4.14 -8.66 37.94
N THR A 11 -3.35 -9.60 38.44
CA THR A 11 -3.79 -10.76 39.21
C THR A 11 -4.12 -10.36 40.65
N ARG A 12 -4.92 -11.18 41.34
CA ARG A 12 -5.21 -10.98 42.77
C ARG A 12 -3.92 -10.95 43.62
N SER A 13 -2.93 -11.76 43.26
CA SER A 13 -1.64 -11.81 43.94
C SER A 13 -0.84 -10.50 43.78
N GLU A 14 -0.88 -9.88 42.59
CA GLU A 14 -0.29 -8.56 42.36
C GLU A 14 -0.99 -7.45 43.16
N PHE A 15 -2.32 -7.49 43.27
CA PHE A 15 -3.08 -6.59 44.16
C PHE A 15 -2.72 -6.79 45.63
N ALA A 16 -2.62 -8.04 46.08
CA ALA A 16 -2.23 -8.37 47.46
C ALA A 16 -0.81 -7.89 47.78
N ALA A 17 0.13 -8.03 46.84
CA ALA A 17 1.50 -7.56 47.00
C ALA A 17 1.56 -6.03 47.22
N VAL A 18 0.91 -5.24 46.36
CA VAL A 18 0.91 -3.78 46.52
C VAL A 18 0.15 -3.35 47.78
N ARG A 19 -0.93 -4.04 48.16
CA ARG A 19 -1.65 -3.80 49.41
C ARG A 19 -0.75 -4.03 50.64
N ALA A 20 -0.03 -5.14 50.69
CA ALA A 20 0.91 -5.45 51.77
C ALA A 20 2.03 -4.40 51.87
N TYR A 21 2.56 -3.93 50.73
CA TYR A 21 3.56 -2.87 50.69
C TYR A 21 3.02 -1.53 51.22
N VAL A 22 1.81 -1.13 50.80
CA VAL A 22 1.15 0.09 51.30
C VAL A 22 0.85 0.00 52.80
N GLN A 23 0.60 -1.21 53.31
CA GLN A 23 0.38 -1.49 54.72
C GLN A 23 1.68 -1.47 55.58
N GLY A 24 2.83 -1.17 54.98
CA GLY A 24 4.10 -1.01 55.68
C GLY A 24 4.99 -2.25 55.70
N MET A 25 4.63 -3.33 54.99
CA MET A 25 5.53 -4.49 54.85
C MET A 25 6.74 -4.12 53.98
N PRO A 26 7.99 -4.43 54.41
CA PRO A 26 9.18 -4.12 53.62
C PRO A 26 9.14 -4.77 52.23
N ALA A 27 9.56 -4.02 51.21
CA ALA A 27 9.53 -4.49 49.81
C ALA A 27 10.23 -5.84 49.60
N ALA A 28 11.34 -6.06 50.30
CA ALA A 28 12.12 -7.30 50.28
C ALA A 28 11.33 -8.53 50.76
N MET A 29 10.35 -8.36 51.63
CA MET A 29 9.50 -9.43 52.17
C MET A 29 8.26 -9.68 51.32
N VAL A 30 7.74 -8.64 50.66
CA VAL A 30 6.50 -8.71 49.90
C VAL A 30 6.68 -9.53 48.61
N VAL A 31 7.74 -9.27 47.84
CA VAL A 31 7.91 -9.91 46.53
C VAL A 31 8.07 -11.43 46.64
N PRO A 32 8.96 -11.98 47.49
CA PRO A 32 9.07 -13.44 47.65
C PRO A 32 7.78 -14.08 48.18
N ARG A 33 7.01 -13.36 49.00
CA ARG A 33 5.82 -13.91 49.68
C ARG A 33 4.57 -13.94 48.79
N TYR A 34 4.43 -12.99 47.86
CA TYR A 34 3.21 -12.82 47.07
C TYR A 34 3.41 -12.97 45.56
N LEU A 35 4.64 -12.86 45.06
CA LEU A 35 4.96 -12.82 43.62
C LEU A 35 5.99 -13.87 43.17
N ALA A 36 6.46 -14.75 44.07
CA ALA A 36 7.36 -15.83 43.67
C ALA A 36 6.63 -16.81 42.73
N ASP A 37 7.22 -17.03 41.55
CA ASP A 37 6.90 -18.12 40.63
C ASP A 37 7.95 -19.22 40.88
N ASP A 38 7.57 -20.50 40.80
CA ASP A 38 8.36 -21.68 41.23
C ASP A 38 9.64 -21.97 40.38
N THR A 39 10.31 -20.96 39.84
CA THR A 39 11.55 -21.11 39.07
C THR A 39 12.67 -20.21 39.59
N ASP A 40 13.68 -20.88 40.16
CA ASP A 40 15.02 -20.44 40.58
C ASP A 40 15.54 -19.11 40.02
N ASP A 41 16.06 -18.22 40.88
CA ASP A 41 17.48 -18.18 41.26
C ASP A 41 17.71 -17.04 42.28
N ASP A 42 18.60 -17.29 43.24
CA ASP A 42 18.96 -16.39 44.33
C ASP A 42 19.70 -15.11 43.84
N ASP A 43 19.70 -14.09 44.71
CA ASP A 43 20.51 -12.87 44.64
C ASP A 43 20.14 -11.76 43.62
N ALA A 44 19.02 -11.09 43.88
CA ALA A 44 18.87 -9.67 43.54
C ALA A 44 18.13 -8.91 44.66
N GLY A 45 18.90 -8.20 45.48
CA GLY A 45 18.47 -7.54 46.72
C GLY A 45 17.32 -6.53 46.60
N VAL A 46 16.91 -6.03 47.76
CA VAL A 46 15.79 -5.10 48.05
C VAL A 46 15.44 -4.08 46.95
N GLU A 47 16.44 -3.59 46.21
CA GLU A 47 16.31 -2.65 45.09
C GLU A 47 15.56 -3.23 43.87
N SER A 48 15.72 -4.53 43.60
CA SER A 48 14.93 -5.26 42.60
C SER A 48 13.47 -5.37 43.03
N ALA A 49 13.22 -5.71 44.30
CA ALA A 49 11.88 -5.90 44.87
C ALA A 49 11.07 -4.59 44.92
N LEU A 50 11.69 -3.49 45.35
CA LEU A 50 11.07 -2.17 45.34
C LEU A 50 10.71 -1.73 43.92
N ARG A 51 11.61 -1.96 42.95
CA ARG A 51 11.37 -1.62 41.54
C ARG A 51 10.18 -2.39 40.95
N ILE A 52 10.03 -3.68 41.31
CA ILE A 52 8.89 -4.51 40.92
C ILE A 52 7.58 -3.94 41.48
N LEU A 53 7.54 -3.60 42.78
CA LEU A 53 6.35 -3.06 43.42
C LEU A 53 5.95 -1.68 42.87
N LEU A 54 6.92 -0.81 42.61
CA LEU A 54 6.66 0.48 41.97
C LEU A 54 6.12 0.29 40.54
N ALA A 55 6.64 -0.68 39.78
CA ALA A 55 6.10 -1.00 38.46
C ALA A 55 4.66 -1.54 38.52
N LEU A 56 4.32 -2.36 39.52
CA LEU A 56 2.94 -2.82 39.75
C LEU A 56 2.02 -1.68 40.16
N ARG A 57 2.47 -0.80 41.06
CA ARG A 57 1.75 0.41 41.43
C ARG A 57 1.49 1.29 40.22
N ASP A 58 2.50 1.56 39.40
CA ASP A 58 2.35 2.41 38.21
C ASP A 58 1.36 1.78 37.20
N ARG A 59 1.33 0.44 37.09
CA ARG A 59 0.27 -0.28 36.35
C ARG A 59 -1.12 -0.10 36.95
N MET A 60 -1.25 -0.07 38.27
CA MET A 60 -2.52 0.21 38.96
C MET A 60 -2.97 1.66 38.78
N VAL A 61 -2.04 2.63 38.80
CA VAL A 61 -2.33 4.03 38.46
C VAL A 61 -2.84 4.13 37.03
N GLN A 62 -2.18 3.43 36.09
CA GLN A 62 -2.65 3.35 34.70
C GLN A 62 -4.04 2.72 34.59
N LEU A 63 -4.33 1.67 35.37
CA LEU A 63 -5.66 1.06 35.44
C LEU A 63 -6.72 2.03 35.99
N ALA A 64 -6.36 2.84 36.99
CA ALA A 64 -7.26 3.86 37.54
C ALA A 64 -7.63 4.92 36.49
N HIS A 65 -6.65 5.40 35.73
CA HIS A 65 -6.89 6.30 34.60
C HIS A 65 -7.75 5.65 33.50
N LEU A 66 -7.59 4.36 33.24
CA LEU A 66 -8.41 3.62 32.27
C LEU A 66 -9.89 3.52 32.68
N HIS A 67 -10.20 3.54 33.97
CA HIS A 67 -11.56 3.59 34.49
C HIS A 67 -12.09 5.01 34.71
N GLY A 68 -11.32 6.05 34.33
CA GLY A 68 -11.68 7.44 34.55
C GLY A 68 -11.61 7.89 36.01
N ARG A 69 -10.92 7.14 36.87
CA ARG A 69 -10.81 7.38 38.32
C ARG A 69 -9.47 8.05 38.67
N ALA A 70 -9.33 9.32 38.30
CA ALA A 70 -8.13 10.10 38.62
C ALA A 70 -7.90 10.25 40.15
N ASP A 71 -9.00 10.24 40.92
CA ASP A 71 -8.97 10.22 42.38
C ASP A 71 -8.20 9.01 42.94
N LEU A 72 -8.41 7.82 42.37
CA LEU A 72 -7.71 6.60 42.80
C LEU A 72 -6.23 6.63 42.35
N ALA A 73 -5.95 7.18 41.17
CA ALA A 73 -4.59 7.35 40.66
C ALA A 73 -3.74 8.23 41.59
N ASP A 74 -4.28 9.38 42.01
CA ASP A 74 -3.59 10.32 42.89
C ASP A 74 -3.32 9.71 44.28
N LEU A 75 -4.28 8.96 44.81
CA LEU A 75 -4.12 8.23 46.08
C LEU A 75 -2.99 7.19 46.02
N LEU A 76 -2.84 6.48 44.90
CA LEU A 76 -1.80 5.48 44.71
C LEU A 76 -0.41 6.10 44.49
N LEU A 77 -0.32 7.26 43.85
CA LEU A 77 0.95 7.98 43.64
C LEU A 77 1.53 8.56 44.93
N ALA A 78 0.67 8.95 45.88
CA ALA A 78 1.12 9.32 47.22
C ALA A 78 1.85 8.12 47.85
N GLY A 79 3.18 8.15 47.97
CA GLY A 79 4.01 7.07 48.54
C GLY A 79 3.64 6.68 49.98
N PRO A 80 4.14 5.56 50.53
CA PRO A 80 3.67 4.95 51.79
C PRO A 80 3.39 5.98 52.90
N GLY A 81 2.18 5.97 53.44
CA GLY A 81 1.71 6.99 54.38
C GLY A 81 2.34 6.83 55.76
N ARG A 82 2.58 7.94 56.46
CA ARG A 82 2.99 7.93 57.88
C ARG A 82 1.80 7.82 58.85
N SER A 83 0.56 7.90 58.36
CA SER A 83 -0.67 7.87 59.18
C SER A 83 -1.59 6.71 58.80
N ASN A 84 -2.21 6.08 59.79
CA ASN A 84 -3.14 4.95 59.60
C ASN A 84 -4.29 5.30 58.66
N ARG A 85 -4.91 6.50 58.80
CA ARG A 85 -5.97 6.96 57.88
C ARG A 85 -5.52 7.07 56.42
N GLY A 86 -4.27 7.47 56.17
CA GLY A 86 -3.75 7.57 54.80
C GLY A 86 -3.44 6.22 54.18
N MET A 87 -3.15 5.22 55.01
CA MET A 87 -2.95 3.82 54.64
C MET A 87 -4.29 3.16 54.30
N ASP A 88 -5.30 3.31 55.15
CA ASP A 88 -6.64 2.73 54.96
C ASP A 88 -7.27 3.21 53.65
N ARG A 89 -7.24 4.52 53.38
CA ARG A 89 -7.76 5.10 52.11
C ARG A 89 -7.13 4.51 50.85
N ARG A 90 -5.88 4.07 50.92
CA ARG A 90 -5.19 3.46 49.79
C ARG A 90 -5.50 1.98 49.66
N VAL A 91 -5.67 1.27 50.77
CA VAL A 91 -6.17 -0.10 50.76
C VAL A 91 -7.58 -0.13 50.16
N ASP A 92 -8.43 0.83 50.55
CA ASP A 92 -9.77 1.00 49.96
C ASP A 92 -9.70 1.33 48.47
N ALA A 93 -8.82 2.25 48.06
CA ALA A 93 -8.59 2.58 46.65
C ALA A 93 -8.15 1.36 45.83
N LEU A 94 -7.24 0.52 46.37
CA LEU A 94 -6.84 -0.74 45.76
C LEU A 94 -8.01 -1.74 45.67
N GLY A 95 -8.87 -1.80 46.69
CA GLY A 95 -10.06 -2.66 46.70
C GLY A 95 -11.16 -2.20 45.72
N GLU A 96 -11.32 -0.89 45.54
CA GLU A 96 -12.16 -0.31 44.47
C GLU A 96 -11.59 -0.64 43.08
N LEU A 97 -10.27 -0.49 42.90
CA LEU A 97 -9.61 -0.80 41.63
C LEU A 97 -9.69 -2.29 41.28
N GLU A 98 -9.54 -3.18 42.27
CA GLU A 98 -9.69 -4.62 42.11
C GLU A 98 -11.13 -5.00 41.70
N ARG A 99 -12.15 -4.30 42.25
CA ARG A 99 -13.56 -4.46 41.86
C ARG A 99 -13.84 -3.99 40.43
N LEU A 100 -13.22 -2.89 40.01
CA LEU A 100 -13.35 -2.36 38.64
C LEU A 100 -12.75 -3.31 37.60
N GLY A 101 -11.76 -4.13 37.98
CA GLY A 101 -11.21 -5.19 37.15
C GLY A 101 -10.51 -4.68 35.90
N THR A 102 -10.44 -5.51 34.85
CA THR A 102 -9.81 -5.13 33.58
C THR A 102 -10.66 -4.09 32.85
N ALA A 103 -10.11 -2.90 32.61
CA ALA A 103 -10.83 -1.85 31.88
C ALA A 103 -11.13 -2.29 30.44
N ALA A 104 -12.27 -1.86 29.90
CA ALA A 104 -12.60 -2.02 28.48
C ALA A 104 -12.05 -0.83 27.66
N PRO A 105 -11.54 -1.05 26.43
CA PRO A 105 -11.01 0.04 25.62
C PRO A 105 -12.11 0.95 25.10
N GLN A 106 -12.07 2.22 25.50
CA GLN A 106 -12.90 3.27 24.94
C GLN A 106 -12.15 3.99 23.82
N HIS A 107 -12.86 4.39 22.77
CA HIS A 107 -12.25 5.04 21.61
C HIS A 107 -11.54 6.36 21.95
N GLN A 108 -11.96 7.04 23.04
CA GLN A 108 -11.34 8.27 23.54
C GLN A 108 -10.04 8.06 24.33
N HIS A 109 -9.71 6.82 24.72
CA HIS A 109 -8.49 6.54 25.48
C HIS A 109 -7.24 6.87 24.66
N SER A 110 -6.22 7.40 25.35
CA SER A 110 -4.88 7.56 24.79
C SER A 110 -4.28 6.21 24.45
N VAL A 111 -3.53 6.15 23.34
CA VAL A 111 -2.78 4.94 22.94
C VAL A 111 -1.73 4.52 23.97
N GLU A 112 -1.28 5.44 24.83
CA GLU A 112 -0.33 5.16 25.91
C GLU A 112 -0.90 4.27 27.00
N LEU A 113 -2.22 4.32 27.19
CA LEU A 113 -2.88 3.53 28.20
C LEU A 113 -2.99 2.05 27.80
N TRP A 114 -2.78 1.73 26.52
CA TRP A 114 -3.06 0.41 25.94
C TRP A 114 -1.84 -0.26 25.30
N PHE A 115 -0.81 0.51 24.94
CA PHE A 115 0.37 -0.01 24.25
C PHE A 115 1.64 0.32 25.00
N ALA A 116 2.64 -0.56 24.89
CA ALA A 116 3.94 -0.38 25.52
C ALA A 116 4.55 1.01 25.20
N PRO A 117 5.28 1.66 26.14
CA PRO A 117 5.72 3.06 25.99
C PRO A 117 6.47 3.35 24.70
N ALA A 118 7.33 2.41 24.26
CA ALA A 118 8.06 2.55 23.01
C ALA A 118 7.15 2.57 21.76
N LEU A 119 6.07 1.78 21.78
CA LEU A 119 5.10 1.71 20.68
C LEU A 119 4.16 2.91 20.71
N ALA A 120 3.64 3.27 21.88
CA ALA A 120 2.78 4.44 22.06
C ALA A 120 3.48 5.75 21.66
N ARG A 121 4.76 5.92 22.01
CA ARG A 121 5.58 7.06 21.54
C ARG A 121 5.70 7.11 20.01
N ARG A 122 5.87 5.96 19.34
CA ARG A 122 5.94 5.91 17.86
C ARG A 122 4.60 6.28 17.23
N LEU A 123 3.49 5.83 17.81
CA LEU A 123 2.14 6.19 17.36
C LEU A 123 1.90 7.70 17.53
N ARG A 124 2.21 8.27 18.70
CA ARG A 124 2.09 9.72 18.96
C ARG A 124 2.94 10.57 18.03
N ASN A 125 4.19 10.19 17.78
CA ASN A 125 5.06 10.89 16.83
C ASN A 125 4.51 10.88 15.40
N ALA A 126 3.58 9.98 15.08
CA ALA A 126 2.86 9.94 13.82
C ALA A 126 1.47 10.59 13.88
N GLY A 127 1.17 11.35 14.95
CA GLY A 127 -0.11 12.02 15.17
C GLY A 127 -1.25 11.11 15.65
N ILE A 128 -0.94 9.88 16.05
CA ILE A 128 -1.93 8.89 16.52
C ILE A 128 -1.92 8.89 18.04
N VAL A 129 -2.74 9.75 18.65
CA VAL A 129 -2.76 9.97 20.10
C VAL A 129 -3.84 9.14 20.80
N THR A 130 -4.97 8.89 20.13
CA THR A 130 -6.13 8.17 20.71
C THR A 130 -6.45 6.89 19.97
N LEU A 131 -7.14 5.95 20.61
CA LEU A 131 -7.67 4.76 19.95
C LEU A 131 -8.58 5.10 18.77
N LYS A 132 -9.39 6.17 18.84
CA LYS A 132 -10.19 6.69 17.72
C LYS A 132 -9.32 7.04 16.51
N SER A 133 -8.24 7.78 16.71
CA SER A 133 -7.31 8.13 15.62
C SER A 133 -6.67 6.89 14.96
N LEU A 134 -6.40 5.85 15.75
CA LEU A 134 -5.90 4.57 15.27
C LEU A 134 -6.97 3.78 14.49
N LEU A 135 -8.21 3.73 14.99
CA LEU A 135 -9.37 3.13 14.31
C LEU A 135 -9.60 3.81 12.94
N ASP A 136 -9.62 5.14 12.90
CA ASP A 136 -9.81 5.91 11.67
C ASP A 136 -8.69 5.63 10.65
N LEU A 137 -7.45 5.55 11.11
CA LEU A 137 -6.33 5.20 10.26
C LEU A 137 -6.44 3.77 9.72
N ALA A 138 -6.84 2.81 10.56
CA ALA A 138 -7.07 1.43 10.18
C ALA A 138 -8.25 1.30 9.18
N ASN A 139 -9.33 2.05 9.38
CA ASN A 139 -10.47 2.11 8.46
C ASN A 139 -10.04 2.63 7.08
N ARG A 140 -9.26 3.72 7.02
CA ARG A 140 -8.79 4.33 5.77
C ARG A 140 -7.76 3.49 5.02
N ARG A 141 -6.86 2.81 5.72
CA ARG A 141 -5.70 2.12 5.12
C ARG A 141 -5.76 0.60 5.18
N GLY A 142 -6.77 0.04 5.85
CA GLY A 142 -6.91 -1.39 6.10
C GLY A 142 -5.82 -1.91 7.04
N THR A 143 -5.59 -3.22 7.03
CA THR A 143 -4.60 -3.89 7.91
C THR A 143 -3.14 -3.50 7.63
N ALA A 144 -2.88 -2.73 6.57
CA ALA A 144 -1.56 -2.27 6.17
C ALA A 144 -1.23 -0.85 6.66
N TRP A 145 -2.09 -0.24 7.48
CA TRP A 145 -1.93 1.13 7.99
C TRP A 145 -0.57 1.40 8.62
N TRP A 146 0.00 0.41 9.32
CA TRP A 146 1.30 0.53 10.00
C TRP A 146 2.45 0.85 9.05
N ARG A 147 2.33 0.58 7.74
CA ARG A 147 3.34 0.93 6.73
C ARG A 147 3.53 2.43 6.55
N THR A 148 2.54 3.24 6.93
CA THR A 148 2.64 4.71 6.88
C THR A 148 3.19 5.28 8.18
N VAL A 149 3.35 4.48 9.22
CA VAL A 149 3.82 4.91 10.53
C VAL A 149 5.32 4.60 10.66
N PRO A 150 6.19 5.63 10.78
CA PRO A 150 7.61 5.42 10.90
C PRO A 150 7.97 4.49 12.06
N ARG A 151 8.93 3.59 11.84
CA ARG A 151 9.49 2.70 12.87
C ARG A 151 8.48 1.73 13.50
N ILE A 152 7.32 1.49 12.88
CA ILE A 152 6.43 0.37 13.21
C ILE A 152 6.61 -0.73 12.15
N GLY A 153 7.10 -1.89 12.61
CA GLY A 153 7.32 -3.06 11.77
C GLY A 153 6.07 -3.92 11.60
N ALA A 154 6.16 -4.92 10.71
CA ALA A 154 5.05 -5.83 10.42
C ALA A 154 4.53 -6.56 11.67
N LEU A 155 5.41 -6.98 12.58
CA LEU A 155 5.06 -7.68 13.82
C LEU A 155 4.20 -6.82 14.75
N ALA A 156 4.61 -5.58 15.02
CA ALA A 156 3.85 -4.66 15.84
C ALA A 156 2.52 -4.29 15.18
N GLY A 157 2.54 -4.05 13.86
CA GLY A 157 1.33 -3.77 13.10
C GLY A 157 0.32 -4.93 13.10
N THR A 158 0.79 -6.18 12.99
CA THR A 158 -0.09 -7.36 13.07
C THR A 158 -0.62 -7.58 14.49
N ALA A 159 0.19 -7.34 15.52
CA ALA A 159 -0.26 -7.39 16.90
C ALA A 159 -1.37 -6.37 17.19
N ILE A 160 -1.19 -5.12 16.78
CA ILE A 160 -2.23 -4.08 16.93
C ILE A 160 -3.48 -4.44 16.13
N ASN A 161 -3.36 -4.89 14.88
CA ASN A 161 -4.53 -5.32 14.10
C ASN A 161 -5.32 -6.45 14.77
N ARG A 162 -4.63 -7.40 15.40
CA ARG A 162 -5.27 -8.48 16.15
C ARG A 162 -6.03 -7.91 17.35
N TRP A 163 -5.36 -7.10 18.15
CA TRP A 163 -5.96 -6.44 19.31
C TRP A 163 -7.19 -5.60 18.94
N LEU A 164 -7.12 -4.83 17.84
CA LEU A 164 -8.27 -4.08 17.31
C LEU A 164 -9.43 -5.00 16.88
N GLY A 165 -9.11 -6.18 16.32
CA GLY A 165 -10.10 -7.19 15.95
C GLY A 165 -10.80 -7.82 17.16
N GLU A 166 -10.03 -8.17 18.18
CA GLU A 166 -10.54 -8.74 19.45
C GLU A 166 -11.49 -7.78 20.17
N HIS A 167 -11.20 -6.48 20.13
CA HIS A 167 -12.01 -5.44 20.80
C HIS A 167 -13.02 -4.76 19.86
N ARG A 168 -13.27 -5.31 18.66
CA ARG A 168 -14.15 -4.69 17.66
C ARG A 168 -15.55 -4.38 18.21
N THR A 169 -16.12 -5.27 19.01
CA THR A 169 -17.47 -5.13 19.56
C THR A 169 -17.57 -4.04 20.63
N VAL A 170 -16.44 -3.65 21.23
CA VAL A 170 -16.36 -2.61 22.26
C VAL A 170 -16.34 -1.22 21.63
N PHE A 171 -15.69 -1.06 20.48
CA PHE A 171 -15.59 0.22 19.80
C PHE A 171 -16.88 0.60 19.08
N LYS A 172 -17.77 1.29 19.78
CA LYS A 172 -19.03 1.84 19.24
C LYS A 172 -19.06 3.36 19.32
N ASP A 173 -19.81 3.99 18.41
CA ASP A 173 -20.18 5.40 18.50
C ASP A 173 -21.41 5.61 19.42
N ALA A 174 -21.89 6.85 19.50
CA ALA A 174 -23.04 7.21 20.33
C ALA A 174 -24.33 6.49 19.91
N ASP A 175 -24.46 6.13 18.63
CA ASP A 175 -25.61 5.43 18.05
C ASP A 175 -25.46 3.89 18.16
N GLY A 176 -24.36 3.41 18.74
CA GLY A 176 -24.07 1.99 18.93
C GLY A 176 -23.49 1.30 17.68
N ALA A 177 -23.19 2.04 16.61
CA ALA A 177 -22.60 1.50 15.40
C ALA A 177 -21.09 1.23 15.59
N PRO A 178 -20.55 0.16 14.97
CA PRO A 178 -19.15 -0.21 15.14
C PRO A 178 -18.22 0.83 14.50
N LEU A 179 -17.32 1.40 15.29
CA LEU A 179 -16.31 2.34 14.82
C LEU A 179 -15.25 1.67 13.93
N LEU A 180 -14.94 0.39 14.17
CA LEU A 180 -14.04 -0.39 13.32
C LEU A 180 -14.83 -1.07 12.20
N GLN A 181 -14.57 -0.63 10.96
CA GLN A 181 -15.31 -1.08 9.79
C GLN A 181 -15.04 -2.56 9.46
N ALA A 182 -16.05 -3.23 8.88
CA ALA A 182 -16.05 -4.67 8.68
C ALA A 182 -14.84 -5.19 7.88
N HIS A 183 -14.35 -4.39 6.92
CA HIS A 183 -13.20 -4.75 6.07
C HIS A 183 -11.87 -4.81 6.82
N VAL A 184 -11.73 -4.18 7.99
CA VAL A 184 -10.46 -4.16 8.71
C VAL A 184 -10.23 -5.49 9.40
N GLY A 185 -9.30 -6.30 8.86
CA GLY A 185 -8.95 -7.61 9.45
C GLY A 185 -9.81 -8.77 8.95
N ASN A 186 -10.81 -8.53 8.10
CA ASN A 186 -11.59 -9.59 7.49
C ASN A 186 -10.78 -10.33 6.41
N ARG A 187 -10.21 -11.46 6.80
CA ARG A 187 -9.45 -12.37 5.92
C ARG A 187 -10.25 -13.59 5.49
N ALA A 188 -11.55 -13.63 5.75
CA ALA A 188 -12.39 -14.74 5.31
C ALA A 188 -12.26 -14.89 3.79
N PRO A 189 -12.07 -16.12 3.28
CA PRO A 189 -12.04 -16.37 1.84
C PRO A 189 -13.40 -16.00 1.25
N LEU A 190 -13.38 -15.37 0.07
CA LEU A 190 -14.61 -15.19 -0.71
C LEU A 190 -15.17 -16.55 -1.13
N GLN A 191 -16.49 -16.60 -1.31
CA GLN A 191 -17.18 -17.74 -1.89
C GLN A 191 -17.74 -17.32 -3.26
N PRO A 192 -17.60 -18.16 -4.30
CA PRO A 192 -18.17 -17.85 -5.61
C PRO A 192 -19.69 -17.75 -5.53
N ALA A 193 -20.28 -16.79 -6.23
CA ALA A 193 -21.74 -16.63 -6.31
C ALA A 193 -22.17 -16.04 -7.65
N ALA A 194 -23.42 -16.29 -8.04
CA ALA A 194 -23.99 -15.68 -9.23
C ALA A 194 -24.23 -14.18 -9.01
N LEU A 195 -24.02 -13.38 -10.06
CA LEU A 195 -24.37 -11.97 -10.01
C LEU A 195 -25.90 -11.84 -9.94
N SER A 196 -26.39 -11.17 -8.91
CA SER A 196 -27.82 -10.91 -8.71
C SER A 196 -28.02 -9.67 -7.83
N PRO A 197 -29.21 -9.04 -7.87
CA PRO A 197 -29.59 -7.97 -6.94
C PRO A 197 -29.43 -8.32 -5.46
N GLY A 198 -29.63 -9.60 -5.10
CA GLY A 198 -29.56 -10.08 -3.73
C GLY A 198 -28.15 -10.31 -3.19
N LEU A 199 -27.10 -9.97 -3.95
CA LEU A 199 -25.72 -10.22 -3.54
C LEU A 199 -25.35 -9.36 -2.31
N ARG A 200 -25.10 -10.01 -1.17
CA ARG A 200 -24.83 -9.33 0.12
C ARG A 200 -23.60 -8.41 0.11
N GLN A 201 -22.60 -8.74 -0.71
CA GLN A 201 -21.40 -7.92 -0.87
C GLN A 201 -20.89 -8.02 -2.31
N PRO A 202 -20.26 -6.96 -2.86
CA PRO A 202 -19.69 -7.03 -4.19
C PRO A 202 -18.59 -8.09 -4.29
N LEU A 203 -18.57 -8.83 -5.40
CA LEU A 203 -17.58 -9.86 -5.68
C LEU A 203 -16.72 -9.46 -6.88
N PRO A 204 -15.40 -9.72 -6.87
CA PRO A 204 -14.56 -9.54 -8.05
C PRO A 204 -15.00 -10.49 -9.16
N LEU A 205 -14.72 -10.11 -10.42
CA LEU A 205 -15.20 -10.84 -11.61
C LEU A 205 -14.84 -12.34 -11.62
N GLU A 206 -13.68 -12.72 -11.11
CA GLU A 206 -13.24 -14.12 -11.01
C GLU A 206 -14.03 -14.97 -9.98
N TRP A 207 -14.80 -14.33 -9.09
CA TRP A 207 -15.68 -14.98 -8.11
C TRP A 207 -17.17 -14.93 -8.50
N LEU A 208 -17.49 -14.31 -9.64
CA LEU A 208 -18.84 -14.34 -10.19
C LEU A 208 -19.04 -15.63 -11.01
N THR A 209 -20.11 -16.38 -10.75
CA THR A 209 -20.43 -17.59 -11.53
C THR A 209 -21.36 -17.27 -12.70
N GLU A 210 -21.25 -18.04 -13.79
CA GLU A 210 -22.04 -17.84 -15.02
C GLU A 210 -23.36 -18.64 -15.03
N ALA A 211 -23.73 -19.35 -13.95
CA ALA A 211 -24.88 -20.26 -13.94
C ALA A 211 -26.00 -19.82 -12.97
N PRO A 212 -27.27 -19.91 -13.38
CA PRO A 212 -28.39 -20.17 -12.47
C PRO A 212 -28.49 -21.69 -12.26
N THR A 213 -28.12 -22.19 -11.09
CA THR A 213 -28.40 -23.59 -10.72
C THR A 213 -29.87 -23.74 -10.39
N GLY A 214 -30.68 -24.12 -11.37
CA GLY A 214 -32.05 -24.61 -11.20
C GLY A 214 -33.13 -23.59 -11.57
N GLY A 215 -33.76 -23.80 -12.73
CA GLY A 215 -34.96 -23.08 -13.14
C GLY A 215 -35.09 -22.96 -14.66
N THR A 216 -36.15 -23.51 -15.20
CA THR A 216 -36.49 -23.55 -16.63
C THR A 216 -36.52 -22.17 -17.31
N GLY A 217 -35.78 -22.02 -18.41
CA GLY A 217 -36.29 -21.34 -19.61
C GLY A 217 -35.94 -19.88 -19.89
N GLY A 218 -35.01 -19.23 -19.18
CA GLY A 218 -34.58 -17.87 -19.53
C GLY A 218 -33.12 -17.57 -19.19
N ALA A 219 -32.37 -17.01 -20.14
CA ALA A 219 -31.01 -16.53 -19.88
C ALA A 219 -31.06 -15.40 -18.83
N CYS A 220 -30.43 -15.60 -17.68
CA CYS A 220 -30.36 -14.59 -16.63
C CYS A 220 -29.57 -13.37 -17.15
N PRO A 221 -30.15 -12.15 -17.16
CA PRO A 221 -29.51 -10.98 -17.76
C PRO A 221 -28.19 -10.60 -17.05
N TYR A 222 -28.06 -10.95 -15.76
CA TYR A 222 -26.85 -10.73 -14.98
C TYR A 222 -25.73 -11.70 -15.36
N SER A 223 -26.03 -12.99 -15.54
CA SER A 223 -25.01 -13.99 -15.92
C SER A 223 -24.52 -13.75 -17.34
N LEU A 224 -25.42 -13.35 -18.26
CA LEU A 224 -25.04 -12.94 -19.60
C LEU A 224 -24.04 -11.77 -19.58
N GLY A 225 -24.28 -10.75 -18.74
CA GLY A 225 -23.33 -9.65 -18.56
C GLY A 225 -21.94 -10.09 -18.12
N VAL A 226 -21.85 -11.06 -17.20
CA VAL A 226 -20.57 -11.65 -16.74
C VAL A 226 -19.85 -12.36 -17.89
N THR A 227 -20.56 -13.19 -18.66
CA THR A 227 -20.01 -13.90 -19.82
C THR A 227 -19.50 -12.92 -20.89
N VAL A 228 -20.27 -11.87 -21.19
CA VAL A 228 -19.90 -10.82 -22.15
C VAL A 228 -18.62 -10.10 -21.74
N VAL A 229 -18.51 -9.67 -20.48
CA VAL A 229 -17.30 -8.99 -19.99
C VAL A 229 -16.09 -9.92 -20.03
N ARG A 230 -16.25 -11.21 -19.72
CA ARG A 230 -15.15 -12.18 -19.84
C ARG A 230 -14.72 -12.41 -21.28
N ALA A 231 -15.65 -12.42 -22.23
CA ALA A 231 -15.32 -12.50 -23.66
C ALA A 231 -14.57 -11.24 -24.12
N TRP A 232 -15.07 -10.05 -23.78
CA TRP A 232 -14.41 -8.78 -24.10
C TRP A 232 -12.98 -8.69 -23.53
N LEU A 233 -12.79 -9.08 -22.27
CA LEU A 233 -11.47 -9.01 -21.63
C LEU A 233 -10.44 -9.98 -22.24
N ARG A 234 -10.90 -11.12 -22.77
CA ARG A 234 -10.03 -12.05 -23.52
C ARG A 234 -9.55 -11.42 -24.82
N ASP A 235 -10.46 -10.79 -25.56
CA ASP A 235 -10.17 -10.15 -26.84
C ASP A 235 -9.33 -8.87 -26.67
N ALA A 236 -9.76 -7.96 -25.80
CA ALA A 236 -9.18 -6.61 -25.71
C ALA A 236 -7.82 -6.54 -24.98
N ALA A 237 -7.43 -7.57 -24.21
CA ALA A 237 -6.24 -7.50 -23.35
C ALA A 237 -5.51 -8.84 -23.10
N ALA A 238 -5.74 -9.87 -23.92
CA ALA A 238 -5.07 -11.17 -23.87
C ALA A 238 -5.03 -11.84 -22.46
N GLY A 239 -5.96 -11.47 -21.57
CA GLY A 239 -6.11 -12.07 -20.24
C GLY A 239 -5.11 -11.66 -19.14
N GLN A 240 -4.05 -10.89 -19.44
CA GLN A 240 -3.00 -10.56 -18.44
C GLN A 240 -2.40 -9.16 -18.60
N GLY A 241 -1.75 -8.66 -17.54
CA GLY A 241 -1.04 -7.38 -17.54
C GLY A 241 -1.82 -6.17 -17.02
N SER A 242 -1.23 -4.98 -17.15
CA SER A 242 -1.76 -3.72 -16.60
C SER A 242 -3.03 -3.26 -17.31
N THR A 243 -3.11 -3.42 -18.63
CA THR A 243 -4.30 -3.10 -19.44
C THR A 243 -5.47 -3.99 -19.07
N PHE A 244 -5.27 -5.32 -19.01
CA PHE A 244 -6.29 -6.26 -18.54
C PHE A 244 -6.78 -5.90 -17.12
N ALA A 245 -5.86 -5.61 -16.20
CA ALA A 245 -6.22 -5.25 -14.83
C ALA A 245 -7.04 -3.94 -14.77
N ALA A 246 -6.72 -2.95 -15.61
CA ALA A 246 -7.48 -1.71 -15.72
C ALA A 246 -8.88 -1.95 -16.30
N TYR A 247 -8.96 -2.69 -17.41
CA TYR A 247 -10.22 -2.98 -18.09
C TYR A 247 -11.16 -3.82 -17.22
N ARG A 248 -10.64 -4.89 -16.61
CA ARG A 248 -11.39 -5.73 -15.66
C ARG A 248 -11.97 -4.90 -14.53
N LYS A 249 -11.15 -4.02 -13.94
CA LYS A 249 -11.54 -3.17 -12.81
C LYS A 249 -12.66 -2.19 -13.18
N GLU A 250 -12.68 -1.63 -14.39
CA GLU A 250 -13.78 -0.72 -14.78
C GLU A 250 -15.05 -1.50 -15.17
N ALA A 251 -14.93 -2.60 -15.91
CA ALA A 251 -16.08 -3.41 -16.30
C ALA A 251 -16.76 -4.12 -15.11
N GLU A 252 -15.98 -4.62 -14.14
CA GLU A 252 -16.55 -5.26 -12.95
C GLU A 252 -17.33 -4.27 -12.09
N ARG A 253 -16.88 -3.01 -11.98
CA ARG A 253 -17.61 -1.97 -11.24
C ARG A 253 -18.97 -1.71 -11.87
N LEU A 254 -19.02 -1.62 -13.20
CA LEU A 254 -20.27 -1.41 -13.91
C LEU A 254 -21.21 -2.60 -13.74
N LEU A 255 -20.72 -3.84 -13.90
CA LEU A 255 -21.52 -5.06 -13.71
C LEU A 255 -22.15 -5.12 -12.33
N LEU A 256 -21.34 -4.89 -11.30
CA LEU A 256 -21.80 -4.92 -9.92
C LEU A 256 -22.83 -3.82 -9.67
N TRP A 257 -22.56 -2.59 -10.14
CA TRP A 257 -23.46 -1.45 -9.93
C TRP A 257 -24.80 -1.66 -10.63
N ALA A 258 -24.79 -2.12 -11.88
CA ALA A 258 -25.99 -2.41 -12.64
C ALA A 258 -26.89 -3.43 -11.93
N ALA A 259 -26.29 -4.51 -11.44
CA ALA A 259 -27.05 -5.56 -10.74
C ALA A 259 -27.56 -5.10 -9.36
N LEU A 260 -26.72 -4.41 -8.57
CA LEU A 260 -27.02 -4.12 -7.16
C LEU A 260 -27.81 -2.83 -6.93
N GLU A 261 -27.60 -1.81 -7.76
CA GLU A 261 -28.23 -0.50 -7.59
C GLU A 261 -29.37 -0.26 -8.60
N ARG A 262 -29.31 -0.91 -9.77
CA ARG A 262 -30.33 -0.74 -10.83
C ARG A 262 -31.21 -1.96 -11.06
N ASN A 263 -30.87 -3.11 -10.50
CA ASN A 263 -31.53 -4.39 -10.80
C ASN A 263 -31.59 -4.67 -12.32
N LYS A 264 -30.52 -4.30 -13.04
CA LYS A 264 -30.39 -4.46 -14.50
C LYS A 264 -29.17 -5.31 -14.85
N GLY A 265 -29.29 -6.11 -15.89
CA GLY A 265 -28.14 -6.73 -16.56
C GLY A 265 -27.37 -5.71 -17.41
N LEU A 266 -26.11 -6.02 -17.75
CA LEU A 266 -25.25 -5.13 -18.53
C LEU A 266 -25.89 -4.67 -19.85
N LEU A 267 -26.56 -5.59 -20.55
CA LEU A 267 -27.15 -5.35 -21.87
C LEU A 267 -28.40 -4.44 -21.80
N GLN A 268 -29.02 -4.32 -20.62
CA GLN A 268 -30.23 -3.52 -20.39
C GLN A 268 -29.93 -2.05 -20.03
N LEU A 269 -28.65 -1.68 -19.93
CA LEU A 269 -28.26 -0.33 -19.52
C LEU A 269 -28.52 0.69 -20.64
N ASP A 270 -29.22 1.75 -20.28
CA ASP A 270 -29.57 2.86 -21.16
C ASP A 270 -28.68 4.11 -20.91
N LEU A 271 -29.05 5.25 -21.51
CA LEU A 271 -28.32 6.52 -21.33
C LEU A 271 -28.56 7.16 -19.96
N ASP A 272 -29.73 6.93 -19.34
CA ASP A 272 -30.03 7.43 -18.00
C ASP A 272 -29.19 6.70 -16.96
N ASP A 273 -29.04 5.38 -17.12
CA ASP A 273 -28.16 4.57 -16.28
C ASP A 273 -26.71 5.02 -16.39
N ARG A 274 -26.25 5.51 -17.55
CA ARG A 274 -24.90 6.09 -17.67
C ARG A 274 -24.75 7.32 -16.78
N GLN A 275 -25.72 8.23 -16.77
CA GLN A 275 -25.67 9.43 -15.94
C GLN A 275 -25.74 9.07 -14.44
N ALA A 276 -26.60 8.11 -14.07
CA ALA A 276 -26.68 7.58 -12.72
C ALA A 276 -25.36 6.92 -12.28
N TYR A 277 -24.71 6.16 -13.17
CA TYR A 277 -23.41 5.55 -12.89
C TYR A 277 -22.30 6.58 -12.69
N LEU A 278 -22.31 7.68 -13.44
CA LEU A 278 -21.35 8.78 -13.25
C LEU A 278 -21.53 9.46 -11.89
N ALA A 279 -22.78 9.75 -11.50
CA ALA A 279 -23.09 10.29 -10.19
C ALA A 279 -22.62 9.32 -9.08
N PHE A 280 -22.85 8.02 -9.25
CA PHE A 280 -22.37 6.98 -8.35
C PHE A 280 -20.83 6.93 -8.25
N LEU A 281 -20.09 7.04 -9.36
CA LEU A 281 -18.62 7.07 -9.32
C LEU A 281 -18.09 8.30 -8.58
N ALA A 282 -18.80 9.43 -8.65
CA ALA A 282 -18.47 10.65 -7.92
C ALA A 282 -18.81 10.56 -6.43
N SER A 283 -19.87 9.84 -6.07
CA SER A 283 -20.31 9.64 -4.67
C SER A 283 -20.92 8.24 -4.47
N PRO A 284 -20.08 7.20 -4.24
CA PRO A 284 -20.54 5.83 -4.18
C PRO A 284 -21.20 5.48 -2.84
N GLU A 285 -22.52 5.39 -2.83
CA GLU A 285 -23.33 5.04 -1.66
C GLU A 285 -24.02 3.67 -1.80
N PRO A 286 -24.21 2.90 -0.71
CA PRO A 286 -23.65 3.13 0.62
C PRO A 286 -22.14 2.83 0.66
N ALA A 287 -21.36 3.74 1.25
CA ALA A 287 -19.89 3.62 1.31
C ALA A 287 -19.41 2.28 1.91
N SER A 288 -20.13 1.71 2.88
CA SER A 288 -19.81 0.42 3.53
C SER A 288 -19.83 -0.79 2.57
N ARG A 289 -20.65 -0.72 1.51
CA ARG A 289 -20.77 -1.77 0.47
C ARG A 289 -19.73 -1.58 -0.62
N TRP A 290 -19.48 -0.34 -1.03
CA TRP A 290 -18.74 -0.04 -2.25
C TRP A 290 -17.28 0.36 -2.04
N CYS A 291 -16.98 0.97 -0.90
CA CYS A 291 -15.71 1.61 -0.63
C CYS A 291 -14.92 0.88 0.46
N GLY A 292 -13.61 0.72 0.22
CA GLY A 292 -12.71 0.18 1.22
C GLY A 292 -11.24 0.28 0.81
N PRO A 293 -10.31 0.12 1.76
CA PRO A 293 -8.88 0.08 1.47
C PRO A 293 -8.55 -1.10 0.56
N ARG A 294 -7.39 -1.01 -0.12
CA ARG A 294 -6.94 -2.09 -1.02
C ARG A 294 -6.77 -3.40 -0.23
N ALA A 295 -7.53 -4.41 -0.62
CA ALA A 295 -7.44 -5.77 -0.09
C ALA A 295 -7.19 -6.79 -1.21
N PRO A 296 -6.62 -7.97 -0.91
CA PRO A 296 -6.52 -9.07 -1.85
C PRO A 296 -7.90 -9.46 -2.39
N ARG A 297 -7.98 -9.74 -3.69
CA ARG A 297 -9.25 -10.02 -4.38
C ARG A 297 -9.92 -11.33 -3.97
N HIS A 298 -9.23 -12.22 -3.25
CA HIS A 298 -9.80 -13.47 -2.72
C HIS A 298 -10.35 -13.32 -1.29
N GLN A 299 -10.34 -12.12 -0.70
CA GLN A 299 -10.73 -11.89 0.69
C GLN A 299 -12.02 -11.05 0.78
N ALA A 300 -12.85 -11.34 1.78
CA ALA A 300 -14.10 -10.63 2.04
C ALA A 300 -13.95 -9.13 2.37
N ALA A 301 -12.73 -8.67 2.72
CA ALA A 301 -12.41 -7.26 2.84
C ALA A 301 -12.35 -6.51 1.49
N TRP A 302 -12.39 -7.20 0.35
CA TRP A 302 -12.31 -6.56 -0.96
C TRP A 302 -13.53 -5.68 -1.25
N ARG A 303 -13.28 -4.53 -1.87
CA ARG A 303 -14.28 -3.55 -2.32
C ARG A 303 -13.92 -3.05 -3.72
N PRO A 304 -14.90 -2.75 -4.60
CA PRO A 304 -14.63 -2.28 -5.96
C PRO A 304 -13.97 -0.89 -6.03
N LEU A 305 -14.24 -0.04 -5.02
CA LEU A 305 -13.78 1.34 -4.93
C LEU A 305 -12.96 1.55 -3.66
N THR A 306 -12.02 2.49 -3.72
CA THR A 306 -11.28 2.96 -2.53
C THR A 306 -11.83 4.26 -1.95
N GLY A 307 -12.98 4.70 -2.45
CA GLY A 307 -13.56 6.03 -2.26
C GLY A 307 -14.07 6.59 -3.59
N ALA A 308 -14.63 7.80 -3.53
CA ALA A 308 -15.05 8.58 -4.69
C ALA A 308 -13.93 8.74 -5.74
N LEU A 309 -14.27 8.63 -7.02
CA LEU A 309 -13.32 8.82 -8.10
C LEU A 309 -13.12 10.31 -8.40
N SER A 310 -11.86 10.69 -8.63
CA SER A 310 -11.55 12.01 -9.18
C SER A 310 -12.10 12.17 -10.61
N PRO A 311 -12.38 13.40 -11.09
CA PRO A 311 -12.89 13.63 -12.44
C PRO A 311 -12.00 13.01 -13.55
N ALA A 312 -10.68 12.99 -13.36
CA ALA A 312 -9.76 12.29 -14.27
C ALA A 312 -9.97 10.77 -14.30
N SER A 313 -10.24 10.16 -13.13
CA SER A 313 -10.49 8.73 -13.03
C SER A 313 -11.86 8.34 -13.60
N GLN A 314 -12.88 9.18 -13.38
CA GLN A 314 -14.21 8.99 -13.97
C GLN A 314 -14.13 8.98 -15.51
N ARG A 315 -13.46 9.98 -16.11
CA ARG A 315 -13.22 10.04 -17.57
C ARG A 315 -12.46 8.83 -18.10
N HIS A 316 -11.48 8.31 -17.36
CA HIS A 316 -10.80 7.09 -17.75
C HIS A 316 -11.74 5.88 -17.71
N SER A 317 -12.55 5.74 -16.65
CA SER A 317 -13.58 4.69 -16.54
C SER A 317 -14.53 4.72 -17.74
N LEU A 318 -15.06 5.89 -18.09
CA LEU A 318 -15.94 6.05 -19.26
C LEU A 318 -15.27 5.66 -20.58
N ARG A 319 -14.00 6.02 -20.81
CA ARG A 319 -13.29 5.62 -22.04
C ARG A 319 -13.17 4.11 -22.18
N VAL A 320 -12.87 3.43 -21.07
CA VAL A 320 -12.77 1.97 -21.02
C VAL A 320 -14.15 1.33 -21.26
N LEU A 321 -15.19 1.83 -20.60
CA LEU A 321 -16.55 1.32 -20.77
C LEU A 321 -17.09 1.58 -22.18
N ALA A 322 -16.79 2.72 -22.79
CA ALA A 322 -17.13 2.97 -24.18
C ALA A 322 -16.44 1.97 -25.13
N ALA A 323 -15.23 1.49 -24.80
CA ALA A 323 -14.58 0.43 -25.56
C ALA A 323 -15.29 -0.93 -25.40
N LEU A 324 -15.75 -1.26 -24.18
CA LEU A 324 -16.58 -2.44 -23.93
C LEU A 324 -17.89 -2.39 -24.75
N PHE A 325 -18.65 -1.29 -24.70
CA PHE A 325 -19.92 -1.19 -25.42
C PHE A 325 -19.75 -1.15 -26.95
N ARG A 326 -18.66 -0.56 -27.48
CA ARG A 326 -18.32 -0.67 -28.91
C ARG A 326 -18.06 -2.12 -29.30
N TRP A 327 -17.20 -2.80 -28.55
CA TRP A 327 -16.91 -4.21 -28.79
C TRP A 327 -18.18 -5.08 -28.71
N MET A 328 -19.06 -4.83 -27.74
CA MET A 328 -20.34 -5.53 -27.61
C MET A 328 -21.19 -5.34 -28.88
N HIS A 329 -21.27 -4.11 -29.38
CA HIS A 329 -22.01 -3.82 -30.60
C HIS A 329 -21.41 -4.54 -31.83
N ASP A 330 -20.09 -4.46 -32.00
CA ASP A 330 -19.38 -5.06 -33.13
C ASP A 330 -19.48 -6.60 -33.13
N ASN A 331 -19.74 -7.21 -31.97
CA ASN A 331 -19.92 -8.66 -31.78
C ASN A 331 -21.41 -9.07 -31.70
N GLY A 332 -22.35 -8.19 -32.04
CA GLY A 332 -23.77 -8.53 -32.16
C GLY A 332 -24.54 -8.67 -30.84
N TYR A 333 -24.01 -8.18 -29.71
CA TYR A 333 -24.74 -8.19 -28.44
C TYR A 333 -25.82 -7.09 -28.42
N PRO A 334 -27.09 -7.43 -28.13
CA PRO A 334 -28.17 -6.46 -28.10
C PRO A 334 -28.01 -5.53 -26.89
N CYS A 335 -27.66 -4.27 -27.13
CA CYS A 335 -27.48 -3.25 -26.09
C CYS A 335 -28.60 -2.22 -26.16
N ALA A 336 -29.24 -1.91 -25.03
CA ALA A 336 -30.29 -0.89 -24.96
C ALA A 336 -29.78 0.52 -25.34
N ALA A 337 -28.53 0.83 -25.02
CA ALA A 337 -27.84 2.02 -25.51
C ALA A 337 -26.46 1.70 -26.08
N ARG A 338 -26.09 2.38 -27.17
CA ARG A 338 -24.67 2.54 -27.52
C ARG A 338 -24.12 3.62 -26.60
N TRP A 339 -23.27 3.26 -25.64
CA TRP A 339 -22.58 4.25 -24.83
C TRP A 339 -21.54 4.97 -25.70
N PRO A 340 -21.80 6.22 -26.15
CA PRO A 340 -20.91 6.87 -27.11
C PRO A 340 -19.55 7.16 -26.46
N ALA A 341 -18.53 7.37 -27.30
CA ALA A 341 -17.26 7.93 -26.83
C ALA A 341 -17.52 9.25 -26.08
N PRO A 342 -16.70 9.63 -25.08
CA PRO A 342 -16.94 10.83 -24.29
C PRO A 342 -17.16 12.06 -25.17
N THR A 343 -18.30 12.73 -25.01
CA THR A 343 -18.74 13.85 -25.86
C THR A 343 -17.95 15.13 -25.59
N GLY A 344 -18.03 16.09 -26.51
CA GLY A 344 -17.38 17.40 -26.42
C GLY A 344 -17.64 18.16 -25.11
N ALA A 345 -18.82 18.01 -24.50
CA ALA A 345 -19.15 18.62 -23.20
C ALA A 345 -18.42 17.95 -22.02
N GLU A 346 -18.23 16.62 -22.05
CA GLU A 346 -17.38 15.90 -21.09
C GLU A 346 -15.88 16.17 -21.33
N ARG A 347 -15.53 16.57 -22.56
CA ARG A 347 -14.24 17.19 -22.90
C ARG A 347 -14.16 18.67 -22.49
N ALA A 348 -15.28 19.39 -22.33
CA ALA A 348 -15.30 20.80 -21.94
C ALA A 348 -15.27 21.03 -20.42
N MET A 349 -15.71 20.04 -19.63
CA MET A 349 -15.48 19.95 -18.16
C MET A 349 -14.11 19.35 -17.80
N THR A 350 -13.25 19.16 -18.81
CA THR A 350 -11.82 19.24 -18.54
C THR A 350 -11.57 20.70 -18.06
N PRO A 351 -10.71 21.03 -17.06
CA PRO A 351 -9.83 22.16 -17.39
C PRO A 351 -9.27 21.70 -18.72
N ALA A 352 -9.47 22.51 -19.77
CA ALA A 352 -9.01 22.18 -21.11
C ALA A 352 -7.75 21.31 -20.96
N THR A 353 -7.55 20.36 -21.84
CA THR A 353 -6.17 20.34 -22.32
C THR A 353 -5.93 21.79 -22.81
N ALA A 354 -5.58 22.75 -21.91
CA ALA A 354 -4.33 23.44 -22.00
C ALA A 354 -3.47 22.34 -22.53
N ALA A 355 -3.35 22.31 -23.87
CA ALA A 355 -2.34 21.56 -24.56
C ALA A 355 -1.20 21.59 -23.56
N LEU A 356 -0.85 20.44 -22.96
CA LEU A 356 0.23 20.36 -21.96
C LEU A 356 1.24 21.37 -22.46
N PRO A 357 1.40 22.55 -21.81
CA PRO A 357 1.94 23.72 -22.50
C PRO A 357 3.15 23.20 -23.20
N VAL A 358 3.17 23.23 -24.55
CA VAL A 358 4.15 22.47 -25.37
C VAL A 358 5.44 22.59 -24.62
N ARG A 359 5.83 21.47 -23.99
CA ARG A 359 6.64 21.56 -22.77
C ARG A 359 7.93 22.16 -23.22
N ALA A 360 8.20 23.39 -22.78
CA ALA A 360 9.34 24.13 -23.28
C ALA A 360 10.54 23.19 -23.15
N PRO A 361 11.22 22.86 -24.27
CA PRO A 361 12.37 21.97 -24.20
C PRO A 361 13.32 22.53 -23.16
N LEU A 362 13.88 21.64 -22.34
CA LEU A 362 14.83 22.10 -21.33
C LEU A 362 15.96 22.83 -22.07
N PRO A 363 16.34 24.06 -21.65
CA PRO A 363 17.47 24.74 -22.25
C PRO A 363 18.70 23.83 -22.21
N ASP A 364 19.43 23.73 -23.32
CA ASP A 364 20.56 22.79 -23.45
C ASP A 364 21.60 23.01 -22.36
N ASP A 365 21.85 24.25 -21.95
CA ASP A 365 22.74 24.60 -20.84
C ASP A 365 22.27 24.06 -19.49
N SER A 366 20.96 24.14 -19.22
CA SER A 366 20.37 23.62 -17.98
C SER A 366 20.46 22.09 -17.93
N LEU A 367 20.23 21.43 -19.07
CA LEU A 367 20.39 19.99 -19.18
C LEU A 367 21.85 19.57 -19.05
N ALA A 368 22.78 20.27 -19.70
CA ALA A 368 24.20 20.01 -19.62
C ALA A 368 24.73 20.17 -18.19
N ALA A 369 24.30 21.21 -17.47
CA ALA A 369 24.61 21.41 -16.06
C ALA A 369 24.09 20.25 -15.17
N PHE A 370 22.86 19.78 -15.43
CA PHE A 370 22.29 18.63 -14.73
C PHE A 370 23.05 17.32 -15.02
N LEU A 371 23.39 17.05 -16.28
CA LEU A 371 24.15 15.87 -16.68
C LEU A 371 25.57 15.89 -16.12
N SER A 372 26.24 17.06 -16.13
CA SER A 372 27.57 17.25 -15.53
C SER A 372 27.54 16.99 -14.02
N TRP A 373 26.55 17.54 -13.30
CA TRP A 373 26.35 17.24 -11.88
C TRP A 373 26.12 15.74 -11.65
N LEU A 374 25.29 15.11 -12.49
CA LEU A 374 24.98 13.69 -12.35
C LEU A 374 26.21 12.81 -12.60
N ALA A 375 27.04 13.16 -13.57
CA ALA A 375 28.33 12.52 -13.83
C ALA A 375 29.27 12.67 -12.62
N ALA A 376 29.38 13.85 -12.02
CA ALA A 376 30.19 14.06 -10.82
C ALA A 376 29.68 13.23 -9.62
N GLN A 377 28.36 13.14 -9.42
CA GLN A 377 27.78 12.27 -8.38
C GLN A 377 27.98 10.77 -8.65
N ALA A 378 28.11 10.40 -9.92
CA ALA A 378 28.40 9.04 -10.35
C ALA A 378 29.85 8.61 -10.07
N GLU A 379 30.78 9.55 -9.86
CA GLU A 379 32.18 9.24 -9.47
C GLU A 379 32.33 8.86 -8.00
N VAL A 380 31.39 9.27 -7.15
CA VAL A 380 31.44 8.99 -5.71
C VAL A 380 31.35 7.47 -5.46
N SER A 381 32.04 6.97 -4.43
CA SER A 381 32.10 5.53 -4.11
C SER A 381 30.71 4.91 -3.87
N ASP A 382 29.78 5.61 -3.20
CA ASP A 382 28.37 5.21 -3.03
C ASP A 382 27.44 5.72 -4.17
N GLY A 383 28.02 6.05 -5.32
CA GLY A 383 27.37 6.66 -6.48
C GLY A 383 26.58 5.70 -7.38
N GLN A 384 26.41 4.43 -7.01
CA GLN A 384 25.81 3.40 -7.88
C GLN A 384 24.43 3.79 -8.45
N ARG A 385 23.60 4.45 -7.64
CA ARG A 385 22.28 4.93 -8.08
C ARG A 385 22.39 6.07 -9.09
N TYR A 386 23.40 6.93 -8.95
CA TYR A 386 23.66 8.02 -9.90
C TYR A 386 24.26 7.48 -11.20
N ARG A 387 25.15 6.49 -11.15
CA ARG A 387 25.63 5.76 -12.35
C ARG A 387 24.47 5.12 -13.12
N ALA A 388 23.57 4.43 -12.43
CA ALA A 388 22.36 3.86 -13.03
C ALA A 388 21.45 4.93 -13.65
N ALA A 389 21.24 6.07 -12.97
CA ALA A 389 20.43 7.16 -13.48
C ALA A 389 21.07 7.86 -14.69
N HIS A 390 22.39 8.05 -14.67
CA HIS A 390 23.17 8.67 -15.74
C HIS A 390 23.06 7.85 -17.03
N ALA A 391 23.37 6.55 -16.95
CA ALA A 391 23.24 5.63 -18.07
C ALA A 391 21.80 5.58 -18.61
N ALA A 392 20.79 5.58 -17.72
CA ALA A 392 19.39 5.58 -18.12
C ALA A 392 19.00 6.84 -18.90
N ILE A 393 19.38 8.03 -18.43
CA ILE A 393 19.03 9.30 -19.09
C ILE A 393 19.68 9.40 -20.46
N LEU A 394 20.97 9.04 -20.57
CA LEU A 394 21.67 9.02 -21.84
C LEU A 394 21.01 8.06 -22.84
N LEU A 395 20.67 6.84 -22.42
CA LEU A 395 19.96 5.87 -23.27
C LEU A 395 18.57 6.35 -23.70
N LEU A 396 17.79 6.96 -22.80
CA LEU A 396 16.46 7.49 -23.13
C LEU A 396 16.54 8.59 -24.19
N ARG A 397 17.55 9.48 -24.08
CA ARG A 397 17.73 10.60 -25.01
C ARG A 397 18.33 10.16 -26.34
N GLU A 398 19.37 9.34 -26.31
CA GLU A 398 20.06 8.91 -27.53
C GLU A 398 19.23 7.93 -28.37
N ARG A 399 18.45 7.04 -27.74
CA ARG A 399 17.63 6.04 -28.44
C ARG A 399 16.14 6.41 -28.54
N GLY A 400 15.73 7.55 -27.99
CA GLY A 400 14.33 7.96 -27.97
C GLY A 400 13.39 6.98 -27.27
N LEU A 401 13.91 6.11 -26.39
CA LEU A 401 13.13 5.06 -25.74
C LEU A 401 12.20 5.67 -24.70
N ARG A 402 10.98 5.13 -24.57
CA ARG A 402 10.11 5.42 -23.43
C ARG A 402 10.60 4.69 -22.17
N LEU A 403 10.22 5.21 -20.99
CA LEU A 403 10.56 4.60 -19.69
C LEU A 403 10.09 3.14 -19.55
N ASP A 404 8.94 2.78 -20.14
CA ASP A 404 8.46 1.40 -20.19
C ASP A 404 9.37 0.52 -21.07
N GLN A 405 9.80 1.03 -22.23
CA GLN A 405 10.68 0.31 -23.14
C GLN A 405 12.08 0.11 -22.54
N LEU A 406 12.69 1.16 -21.95
CA LEU A 406 14.00 1.04 -21.31
C LEU A 406 13.97 0.06 -20.13
N SER A 407 12.83 -0.07 -19.42
CA SER A 407 12.72 -0.98 -18.28
C SER A 407 12.88 -2.46 -18.64
N SER A 408 12.66 -2.81 -19.91
CA SER A 408 12.79 -4.17 -20.45
C SER A 408 13.82 -4.28 -21.59
N ALA A 409 14.49 -3.18 -21.96
CA ALA A 409 15.49 -3.20 -23.03
C ALA A 409 16.71 -4.01 -22.60
N THR A 410 17.19 -4.88 -23.48
CA THR A 410 18.38 -5.75 -23.27
C THR A 410 19.50 -5.40 -24.23
N LEU A 411 20.68 -6.03 -24.09
CA LEU A 411 21.76 -5.89 -25.08
C LEU A 411 21.31 -6.30 -26.48
N ARG A 412 20.49 -7.36 -26.59
CA ARG A 412 19.86 -7.77 -27.86
C ARG A 412 19.05 -6.64 -28.50
N SER A 413 18.37 -5.83 -27.69
CA SER A 413 17.60 -4.67 -28.18
C SER A 413 18.48 -3.59 -28.83
N LEU A 414 19.74 -3.43 -28.40
CA LEU A 414 20.67 -2.47 -28.99
C LEU A 414 21.21 -2.92 -30.36
N ALA A 415 21.40 -4.24 -30.54
CA ALA A 415 21.89 -4.80 -31.80
C ALA A 415 20.86 -4.68 -32.94
N SER A 416 19.56 -4.79 -32.63
CA SER A 416 18.49 -4.73 -33.65
C SER A 416 18.14 -3.32 -34.15
N THR A 417 18.68 -2.27 -33.53
CA THR A 417 18.32 -0.86 -33.87
C THR A 417 19.28 -0.23 -34.90
N GLY A 418 20.25 -0.98 -35.42
CA GLY A 418 21.32 -0.48 -36.28
C GLY A 418 21.10 -0.52 -37.80
N ALA A 419 19.86 -0.70 -38.29
CA ALA A 419 19.61 -0.88 -39.72
C ALA A 419 18.37 -0.12 -40.21
N ILE A 420 18.30 1.20 -40.00
CA ILE A 420 17.38 2.07 -40.75
C ILE A 420 18.01 3.45 -40.94
N ASP A 421 18.87 3.59 -41.96
CA ASP A 421 19.03 4.83 -42.69
C ASP A 421 18.96 4.49 -44.19
N GLY A 422 18.07 5.19 -44.90
CA GLY A 422 17.54 4.75 -46.18
C GLY A 422 18.48 4.92 -47.37
N SER A 423 18.58 3.86 -48.18
CA SER A 423 18.71 3.95 -49.63
C SER A 423 18.33 2.60 -50.25
N THR A 424 17.35 2.64 -51.14
CA THR A 424 17.04 1.73 -52.26
C THR A 424 17.24 0.22 -52.06
N ILE A 425 16.12 -0.49 -52.10
CA ILE A 425 16.07 -1.95 -52.29
C ILE A 425 16.59 -2.26 -53.69
N GLU A 426 17.83 -2.72 -53.79
CA GLU A 426 18.20 -3.73 -54.78
C GLU A 426 18.74 -4.96 -54.06
N SER A 427 18.10 -6.07 -54.37
CA SER A 427 18.39 -7.43 -53.95
C SER A 427 19.86 -7.81 -54.13
N ALA A 428 20.55 -8.08 -53.03
CA ALA A 428 21.83 -8.78 -53.03
C ALA A 428 21.91 -9.80 -51.88
N THR A 429 22.21 -11.03 -52.28
CA THR A 429 22.45 -12.26 -51.53
C THR A 429 23.42 -12.07 -50.35
N PRO A 430 23.30 -12.83 -49.23
CA PRO A 430 24.09 -12.58 -48.04
C PRO A 430 25.55 -12.97 -48.25
N GLN A 431 26.42 -12.00 -48.49
CA GLN A 431 27.86 -12.20 -48.41
C GLN A 431 28.32 -12.05 -46.95
N ARG A 432 28.79 -13.18 -46.41
CA ARG A 432 29.61 -13.25 -45.19
C ARG A 432 30.85 -12.38 -45.38
N GLY A 433 31.11 -11.50 -44.42
CA GLY A 433 32.42 -10.87 -44.25
C GLY A 433 32.39 -9.39 -43.92
N VAL A 434 31.84 -9.00 -42.76
CA VAL A 434 32.23 -7.75 -42.09
C VAL A 434 32.46 -8.07 -40.61
N VAL A 435 33.63 -7.68 -40.13
CA VAL A 435 34.12 -7.81 -38.75
C VAL A 435 33.03 -7.38 -37.76
N GLY A 436 32.75 -8.24 -36.77
CA GLY A 436 31.61 -8.11 -35.86
C GLY A 436 31.57 -6.78 -35.12
N THR A 437 30.63 -5.91 -35.50
CA THR A 437 30.24 -4.73 -34.73
C THR A 437 29.64 -5.21 -33.41
N ARG A 438 30.26 -4.86 -32.29
CA ARG A 438 29.79 -5.34 -30.98
C ARG A 438 28.44 -4.71 -30.66
N PRO A 439 27.53 -5.41 -29.97
CA PRO A 439 26.34 -4.79 -29.41
C PRO A 439 26.80 -3.62 -28.53
N GLY A 440 26.44 -2.38 -28.86
CA GLY A 440 26.89 -1.18 -28.14
C GLY A 440 27.83 -0.24 -28.90
N ASP A 441 28.49 -0.69 -29.98
CA ASP A 441 29.36 0.18 -30.79
C ASP A 441 28.58 1.27 -31.57
N THR A 442 27.25 1.14 -31.62
CA THR A 442 26.35 2.17 -32.16
C THR A 442 25.94 3.23 -31.13
N LEU A 443 26.44 3.15 -29.89
CA LEU A 443 26.18 4.17 -28.85
C LEU A 443 27.27 5.24 -28.84
N ALA A 444 26.90 6.46 -28.46
CA ALA A 444 27.87 7.51 -28.19
C ALA A 444 28.87 7.07 -27.09
N PRO A 445 30.16 7.45 -27.15
CA PRO A 445 31.18 7.01 -26.20
C PRO A 445 30.83 7.30 -24.73
N ALA A 446 30.19 8.43 -24.47
CA ALA A 446 29.72 8.80 -23.13
C ALA A 446 28.64 7.84 -22.60
N THR A 447 27.69 7.45 -23.44
CA THR A 447 26.61 6.50 -23.11
C THR A 447 27.15 5.10 -22.91
N GLN A 448 28.06 4.66 -23.77
CA GLN A 448 28.73 3.38 -23.65
C GLN A 448 29.52 3.28 -22.33
N SER A 449 30.31 4.31 -22.01
CA SER A 449 31.07 4.39 -20.75
C SER A 449 30.17 4.40 -19.51
N ALA A 450 29.11 5.23 -19.52
CA ALA A 450 28.16 5.29 -18.42
C ALA A 450 27.46 3.94 -18.19
N LEU A 451 27.06 3.26 -19.26
CA LEU A 451 26.43 1.95 -19.19
C LEU A 451 27.40 0.87 -18.70
N ALA A 452 28.63 0.85 -19.20
CA ALA A 452 29.67 -0.09 -18.77
C ALA A 452 29.95 0.01 -17.26
N ARG A 453 30.06 1.23 -16.73
CA ARG A 453 30.26 1.46 -15.28
C ARG A 453 29.06 1.00 -14.45
N HIS A 454 27.85 1.23 -14.94
CA HIS A 454 26.63 0.71 -14.30
C HIS A 454 26.59 -0.83 -14.32
N TRP A 455 27.11 -1.46 -15.36
CA TRP A 455 27.21 -2.92 -15.46
C TRP A 455 28.25 -3.50 -14.51
N GLN A 456 29.38 -2.82 -14.32
CA GLN A 456 30.37 -3.17 -13.30
C GLN A 456 29.76 -3.16 -11.89
N ASP A 457 28.94 -2.16 -11.54
CA ASP A 457 28.21 -2.14 -10.26
C ASP A 457 27.26 -3.34 -10.07
N ARG A 458 26.77 -3.90 -11.19
CA ARG A 458 25.91 -5.09 -11.21
C ARG A 458 26.70 -6.40 -11.28
N GLN A 459 28.02 -6.33 -11.34
CA GLN A 459 28.92 -7.47 -11.55
C GLN A 459 28.61 -8.21 -12.86
N LEU A 460 28.24 -7.47 -13.90
CA LEU A 460 27.99 -7.99 -15.24
C LEU A 460 29.16 -7.62 -16.16
N GLN A 461 29.58 -8.57 -16.98
CA GLN A 461 30.57 -8.36 -18.02
C GLN A 461 29.86 -8.27 -19.37
N TRP A 462 30.19 -7.25 -20.16
CA TRP A 462 29.53 -6.97 -21.45
C TRP A 462 29.64 -8.15 -22.43
N ASP A 463 30.79 -8.81 -22.45
CA ASP A 463 31.13 -9.90 -23.39
C ASP A 463 30.89 -11.31 -22.81
N GLY A 464 30.17 -11.41 -21.68
CA GLY A 464 29.88 -12.69 -21.04
C GLY A 464 28.87 -13.54 -21.84
N PRO A 465 29.00 -14.87 -21.86
CA PRO A 465 28.00 -15.75 -22.49
C PRO A 465 26.63 -15.58 -21.81
N GLY A 466 25.57 -15.42 -22.60
CA GLY A 466 24.19 -15.24 -22.12
C GLY A 466 23.83 -13.82 -21.65
N MET A 467 24.69 -12.83 -21.85
CA MET A 467 24.42 -11.43 -21.46
C MET A 467 23.52 -10.67 -22.43
N GLU A 468 23.25 -11.24 -23.60
CA GLU A 468 22.33 -10.71 -24.62
C GLU A 468 20.91 -10.41 -24.09
N ASP A 469 20.43 -11.19 -23.13
CA ASP A 469 19.12 -11.03 -22.51
C ASP A 469 19.17 -10.22 -21.20
N ALA A 470 20.35 -9.71 -20.82
CA ALA A 470 20.47 -8.86 -19.66
C ALA A 470 19.89 -7.47 -19.93
N CYS A 471 19.01 -7.01 -19.03
CA CYS A 471 18.43 -5.69 -19.14
C CYS A 471 19.53 -4.62 -19.02
N LEU A 472 19.47 -3.57 -19.83
CA LEU A 472 20.47 -2.50 -19.87
C LEU A 472 20.60 -1.80 -18.51
N ILE A 473 19.47 -1.48 -17.87
CA ILE A 473 19.43 -0.75 -16.60
C ILE A 473 18.68 -1.58 -15.54
N GLY A 474 19.32 -1.83 -14.41
CA GLY A 474 18.84 -2.70 -13.33
C GLY A 474 19.47 -2.35 -11.98
N PRO A 475 18.90 -2.80 -10.84
CA PRO A 475 19.42 -2.47 -9.52
C PRO A 475 20.75 -3.17 -9.22
N ALA A 476 21.81 -2.41 -8.92
CA ALA A 476 23.11 -2.93 -8.47
C ALA A 476 23.03 -3.58 -7.08
N THR A 477 22.33 -2.91 -6.16
CA THR A 477 22.09 -3.38 -4.79
C THR A 477 20.61 -3.67 -4.56
N ALA A 478 20.32 -4.85 -4.00
CA ALA A 478 18.97 -5.21 -3.60
C ALA A 478 18.71 -4.76 -2.16
N PRO A 479 17.51 -4.25 -1.83
CA PRO A 479 17.14 -3.99 -0.44
C PRO A 479 17.32 -5.25 0.43
N PRO A 480 17.68 -5.14 1.72
CA PRO A 480 17.93 -6.27 2.61
C PRO A 480 16.62 -6.97 3.06
N THR A 481 15.70 -7.20 2.12
CA THR A 481 14.42 -7.87 2.36
C THR A 481 14.45 -9.25 1.73
N GLY A 482 13.85 -10.25 2.39
CA GLY A 482 13.78 -11.61 1.86
C GLY A 482 13.08 -11.71 0.49
N ARG A 483 12.12 -10.81 0.20
CA ARG A 483 11.47 -10.72 -1.12
C ARG A 483 12.44 -10.24 -2.20
N ALA A 484 13.23 -9.22 -1.93
CA ALA A 484 14.19 -8.70 -2.90
C ALA A 484 15.30 -9.71 -3.20
N ARG A 485 15.79 -10.43 -2.18
CA ARG A 485 16.75 -11.53 -2.34
C ARG A 485 16.20 -12.64 -3.23
N ARG A 486 14.99 -13.15 -2.93
CA ARG A 486 14.33 -14.17 -3.77
C ARG A 486 14.11 -13.73 -5.21
N LYS A 487 13.67 -12.48 -5.41
CA LYS A 487 13.49 -11.93 -6.76
C LYS A 487 14.80 -11.86 -7.55
N ARG A 488 15.89 -11.41 -6.90
CA ARG A 488 17.22 -11.34 -7.54
C ARG A 488 17.79 -12.73 -7.86
N ALA A 489 17.58 -13.71 -6.98
CA ALA A 489 17.99 -15.09 -7.24
C ALA A 489 17.24 -15.71 -8.42
N ALA A 490 15.93 -15.44 -8.55
CA ALA A 490 15.12 -15.95 -9.66
C ALA A 490 15.41 -15.25 -11.00
N GLN A 491 15.81 -13.97 -10.98
CA GLN A 491 16.02 -13.16 -12.17
C GLN A 491 17.25 -12.26 -12.00
N PRO A 492 18.48 -12.81 -12.07
CA PRO A 492 19.71 -12.05 -11.79
C PRO A 492 19.97 -10.94 -12.82
N LEU A 493 19.49 -11.12 -14.06
CA LEU A 493 19.69 -10.19 -15.17
C LEU A 493 18.55 -9.17 -15.36
N ALA A 494 17.53 -9.20 -14.49
CA ALA A 494 16.36 -8.33 -14.62
C ALA A 494 16.66 -6.84 -14.39
N GLY A 495 15.95 -6.01 -15.14
CA GLY A 495 16.00 -4.55 -15.04
C GLY A 495 15.18 -3.98 -13.89
N TYR A 496 15.17 -2.64 -13.79
CA TYR A 496 14.22 -1.96 -12.93
C TYR A 496 12.80 -2.15 -13.47
N SER A 497 11.81 -2.35 -12.58
CA SER A 497 10.41 -2.13 -12.99
C SER A 497 10.20 -0.68 -13.43
N VAL A 498 9.24 -0.41 -14.32
CA VAL A 498 8.88 0.97 -14.75
C VAL A 498 8.76 1.94 -13.57
N ARG A 499 8.06 1.54 -12.49
CA ARG A 499 7.91 2.34 -11.28
C ARG A 499 9.23 2.56 -10.54
N GLY A 500 10.09 1.55 -10.52
CA GLY A 500 11.42 1.61 -9.90
C GLY A 500 12.36 2.56 -10.65
N LEU A 501 12.37 2.48 -11.98
CA LEU A 501 13.15 3.37 -12.83
C LEU A 501 12.65 4.83 -12.71
N HIS A 502 11.33 5.03 -12.75
CA HIS A 502 10.75 6.35 -12.49
C HIS A 502 11.10 6.88 -11.10
N ALA A 503 11.04 6.05 -10.06
CA ALA A 503 11.39 6.46 -8.70
C ALA A 503 12.88 6.83 -8.57
N LEU A 504 13.77 6.09 -9.24
CA LEU A 504 15.20 6.40 -9.31
C LEU A 504 15.41 7.80 -9.91
N LEU A 505 14.90 8.03 -11.12
CA LEU A 505 15.08 9.28 -11.85
C LEU A 505 14.41 10.48 -11.14
N ALA A 506 13.21 10.28 -10.60
CA ALA A 506 12.51 11.33 -9.85
C ALA A 506 13.26 11.71 -8.56
N ALA A 507 13.86 10.74 -7.87
CA ALA A 507 14.69 11.02 -6.70
C ALA A 507 15.97 11.79 -7.07
N THR A 508 16.57 11.49 -8.22
CA THR A 508 17.74 12.23 -8.75
C THR A 508 17.38 13.68 -9.07
N LEU A 509 16.27 13.90 -9.79
CA LEU A 509 15.76 15.25 -10.10
C LEU A 509 15.48 16.06 -8.83
N GLU A 510 14.80 15.47 -7.86
CA GLU A 510 14.48 16.13 -6.58
C GLU A 510 15.74 16.52 -5.80
N ARG A 511 16.79 15.69 -5.84
CA ARG A 511 18.06 15.98 -5.20
C ARG A 511 18.83 17.11 -5.88
N TYR A 512 18.88 17.10 -7.22
CA TYR A 512 19.50 18.18 -7.99
C TYR A 512 18.81 19.51 -7.69
N ARG A 513 17.47 19.52 -7.67
CA ARG A 513 16.69 20.71 -7.34
C ARG A 513 16.95 21.26 -5.95
N LYS A 514 17.06 20.37 -4.97
CA LYS A 514 17.32 20.77 -3.58
C LYS A 514 18.73 21.29 -3.34
N ARG A 515 19.72 20.81 -4.11
CA ARG A 515 21.14 21.04 -3.83
C ARG A 515 21.83 22.00 -4.78
N CYS A 516 21.33 22.12 -6.01
CA CYS A 516 22.01 22.83 -7.09
C CYS A 516 21.12 23.91 -7.69
N ASP A 517 19.91 23.55 -8.14
CA ASP A 517 19.02 24.50 -8.82
C ASP A 517 17.54 24.29 -8.44
N PRO A 518 17.02 25.05 -7.45
CA PRO A 518 15.60 25.01 -7.08
C PRO A 518 14.65 25.38 -8.23
N ALA A 519 15.10 26.20 -9.18
CA ALA A 519 14.33 26.69 -10.31
C ALA A 519 14.30 25.69 -11.49
N PHE A 520 15.13 24.64 -11.47
CA PHE A 520 15.27 23.67 -12.56
C PHE A 520 13.94 23.15 -13.11
N ALA A 521 13.67 23.41 -14.39
CA ALA A 521 12.35 23.24 -14.98
C ALA A 521 11.81 21.79 -14.95
N ALA A 522 12.68 20.77 -14.98
CA ALA A 522 12.25 19.37 -14.95
C ALA A 522 11.68 18.96 -13.58
N ARG A 523 10.41 18.57 -13.58
CA ARG A 523 9.66 18.09 -12.40
C ARG A 523 9.37 16.58 -12.46
N SER A 524 9.52 15.95 -13.63
CA SER A 524 9.32 14.51 -13.84
C SER A 524 10.42 13.94 -14.77
N PRO A 525 10.75 12.64 -14.68
CA PRO A 525 11.69 12.01 -15.62
C PRO A 525 11.33 12.16 -17.10
N ARG A 526 10.05 12.37 -17.43
CA ARG A 526 9.60 12.64 -18.80
C ARG A 526 10.12 13.96 -19.36
N ASP A 527 10.45 14.90 -18.49
CA ASP A 527 10.85 16.26 -18.84
C ASP A 527 12.29 16.27 -19.34
N LEU A 528 13.08 15.27 -18.96
CA LEU A 528 14.44 15.04 -19.43
C LEU A 528 14.48 14.40 -20.82
N MET A 529 13.33 14.03 -21.38
CA MET A 529 13.19 13.34 -22.67
C MET A 529 12.50 14.20 -23.74
N ALA A 530 11.92 15.33 -23.33
CA ALA A 530 11.55 16.41 -24.24
C ALA A 530 12.82 17.15 -24.64
#